data_AF-A0A4U2Y5E1-F1
#
_entry.id   AF-A0A4U2Y5E1-F1
#
_cell.length_a   1.000
_cell.length_b   1.000
_cell.length_c   1.000
_cell.angle_alpha   90.00
_cell.angle_beta   90.00
_cell.angle_gamma   90.00
#
_symmetry.space_group_name_H-M   'P 1'
#
loop_
_entity.id
_entity.type
_entity.pdbx_description
1 polymer ?
#
loop_
_entity_poly.entity_id
_entity_poly.type
_entity_poly.pdbx_seq_one_letter_code
_entity_poly.pdbx_strand_id
1 'polypeptide(L)'
;MKLKCKVLSLSIFAVLSLTIGGGNQGVVLSKENSERISIQQLEEKATDDKVTILVFDEEEKISEEIHSDGLRIKYIWDEDQLISSEDSQGGEERYGQKDGKFVVERFYNDKLIEVKSTNLVESVTEGEGSKTELSEALVTNENYMVKGYRMNDFISDTELTNSKDLNEASIQKFLNRENSILSDPVKVFRKDKNGSVYDANISVSSAKLIYNAQKDHGISAKVLLALVQKESGLVRAKKGDIDYDDRKFIFALGNGATDGGDMYKLSGFDKQFDGAARTLKKLYNEGDSKSFPVMMTVNNGKTVKHENVTYRGEIWVRNAATYAMFRYTPWTIDTSFLPKKVGGGNYLYIQCYNMFW
;
A
#
# COMPACT_ATOMS: atom_id res chain seq x y z
N MET A 1 1.52 21.09 -27.17
CA MET A 1 0.44 20.24 -26.64
C MET A 1 1.11 19.08 -25.90
N LYS A 2 1.18 19.10 -24.57
CA LYS A 2 1.84 18.04 -23.79
C LYS A 2 0.87 16.87 -23.66
N LEU A 3 1.11 15.76 -24.37
CA LEU A 3 0.41 14.51 -24.12
C LEU A 3 0.72 14.08 -22.68
N LYS A 4 -0.27 14.16 -21.80
CA LYS A 4 -0.28 13.45 -20.53
C LYS A 4 -1.01 12.13 -20.79
N CYS A 5 -0.31 11.15 -21.35
CA CYS A 5 -0.76 9.77 -21.30
C CYS A 5 -0.40 9.25 -19.92
N LYS A 6 -1.43 9.02 -19.11
CA LYS A 6 -1.35 8.32 -17.83
C LYS A 6 -2.29 7.14 -17.98
N VAL A 7 -1.75 5.93 -17.89
CA VAL A 7 -2.36 4.67 -18.32
C VAL A 7 -2.19 3.66 -17.17
N LEU A 8 -3.23 2.86 -16.92
CA LEU A 8 -3.52 2.05 -15.72
C LEU A 8 -3.90 0.62 -16.17
N SER A 9 -3.90 -0.49 -15.41
CA SER A 9 -3.76 -0.85 -13.99
C SER A 9 -3.23 -2.31 -13.88
N LEU A 10 -2.60 -2.65 -12.75
CA LEU A 10 -2.25 -4.02 -12.34
C LEU A 10 -3.19 -4.57 -11.25
N SER A 11 -4.50 -4.34 -11.36
CA SER A 11 -5.51 -4.86 -10.41
C SER A 11 -5.48 -6.39 -10.23
N ILE A 12 -4.76 -7.11 -11.10
CA ILE A 12 -4.55 -8.55 -11.03
C ILE A 12 -3.58 -8.99 -9.91
N PHE A 13 -2.74 -8.13 -9.34
CA PHE A 13 -1.92 -8.52 -8.17
C PHE A 13 -2.49 -8.09 -6.81
N ALA A 14 -3.57 -7.30 -6.82
CA ALA A 14 -4.23 -6.82 -5.60
C ALA A 14 -5.48 -7.64 -5.21
N VAL A 15 -6.00 -8.48 -6.11
CA VAL A 15 -7.17 -9.33 -5.83
C VAL A 15 -6.90 -10.75 -6.32
N LEU A 16 -6.25 -11.57 -5.49
CA LEU A 16 -6.69 -12.96 -5.25
C LEU A 16 -5.88 -13.56 -4.09
N SER A 17 -6.39 -13.35 -2.87
CA SER A 17 -6.43 -14.40 -1.86
C SER A 17 -7.82 -14.35 -1.22
N LEU A 18 -8.86 -14.39 -2.05
CA LEU A 18 -10.18 -14.85 -1.62
C LEU A 18 -10.13 -16.38 -1.50
N THR A 19 -9.30 -16.90 -0.60
CA THR A 19 -9.63 -18.18 0.02
C THR A 19 -10.86 -17.89 0.88
N ILE A 20 -12.02 -18.29 0.37
CA ILE A 20 -13.26 -18.38 1.15
C ILE A 20 -12.99 -19.39 2.27
N GLY A 21 -12.47 -18.88 3.39
CA GLY A 21 -12.19 -19.60 4.61
C GLY A 21 -13.02 -19.02 5.73
N GLY A 22 -14.23 -19.55 5.89
CA GLY A 22 -14.95 -19.57 7.17
C GLY A 22 -15.80 -18.35 7.53
N GLY A 23 -17.10 -18.50 7.35
CA GLY A 23 -18.06 -18.06 8.37
C GLY A 23 -18.66 -16.66 8.23
N ASN A 24 -19.40 -16.41 7.16
CA ASN A 24 -20.67 -15.68 7.32
C ASN A 24 -21.61 -16.00 6.15
N GLN A 25 -22.78 -16.56 6.44
CA GLN A 25 -23.82 -16.79 5.44
C GLN A 25 -24.45 -15.45 5.05
N GLY A 26 -23.81 -14.74 4.13
CA GLY A 26 -24.43 -13.70 3.32
C GLY A 26 -25.15 -14.37 2.15
N VAL A 27 -26.40 -13.98 1.91
CA VAL A 27 -27.27 -14.51 0.85
C VAL A 27 -26.57 -14.39 -0.51
N VAL A 28 -26.15 -15.53 -1.07
CA VAL A 28 -25.72 -15.62 -2.47
C VAL A 28 -26.99 -15.54 -3.31
N LEU A 29 -27.24 -14.40 -3.93
CA LEU A 29 -28.27 -14.31 -4.97
C LEU A 29 -27.88 -15.28 -6.09
N SER A 30 -28.79 -16.19 -6.43
CA SER A 30 -28.58 -17.12 -7.54
C SER A 30 -28.45 -16.35 -8.85
N LYS A 31 -27.60 -16.84 -9.76
CA LYS A 31 -27.36 -16.34 -11.14
C LYS A 31 -28.65 -16.04 -11.95
N GLU A 32 -29.78 -16.59 -11.53
CA GLU A 32 -31.09 -16.45 -12.15
C GLU A 32 -31.86 -15.18 -11.74
N ASN A 33 -31.53 -14.56 -10.60
CA ASN A 33 -32.27 -13.40 -10.05
C ASN A 33 -31.50 -12.07 -10.10
N SER A 34 -30.28 -12.05 -10.64
CA SER A 34 -29.47 -10.84 -10.78
C SER A 34 -29.78 -10.12 -12.10
N GLU A 35 -30.03 -8.80 -12.03
CA GLU A 35 -30.21 -7.94 -13.20
C GLU A 35 -29.00 -8.05 -14.15
N ARG A 36 -29.27 -8.22 -15.44
CA ARG A 36 -28.24 -8.35 -16.48
C ARG A 36 -27.93 -6.98 -17.03
N ILE A 37 -26.65 -6.63 -17.04
CA ILE A 37 -26.16 -5.30 -17.38
C ILE A 37 -25.09 -5.44 -18.48
N SER A 38 -25.12 -4.54 -19.46
CA SER A 38 -24.09 -4.45 -20.49
C SER A 38 -22.82 -3.76 -19.97
N ILE A 39 -21.68 -3.98 -20.63
CA ILE A 39 -20.43 -3.31 -20.26
C ILE A 39 -20.55 -1.78 -20.28
N GLN A 40 -21.21 -1.21 -21.30
CA GLN A 40 -21.41 0.24 -21.39
C GLN A 40 -22.21 0.79 -20.20
N GLN A 41 -23.24 0.07 -19.75
CA GLN A 41 -23.99 0.45 -18.55
C GLN A 41 -23.15 0.29 -17.27
N LEU A 42 -22.16 -0.60 -17.24
CA LEU A 42 -21.22 -0.69 -16.12
C LEU A 42 -20.24 0.49 -16.08
N GLU A 43 -19.82 1.03 -17.23
CA GLU A 43 -19.01 2.26 -17.31
C GLU A 43 -19.76 3.46 -16.72
N GLU A 44 -21.03 3.63 -17.12
CA GLU A 44 -21.92 4.66 -16.57
C GLU A 44 -22.07 4.45 -15.06
N LYS A 45 -22.36 3.22 -14.63
CA LYS A 45 -22.52 2.87 -13.22
C LYS A 45 -21.26 3.11 -12.39
N ALA A 46 -20.08 2.76 -12.89
CA ALA A 46 -18.81 2.98 -12.20
C ALA A 46 -18.59 4.47 -11.92
N THR A 47 -18.87 5.30 -12.91
CA THR A 47 -18.75 6.75 -12.83
C THR A 47 -19.78 7.36 -11.87
N ASP A 48 -21.05 6.99 -12.02
CA ASP A 48 -22.17 7.53 -11.24
C ASP A 48 -22.10 7.12 -9.77
N ASP A 49 -21.86 5.84 -9.49
CA ASP A 49 -21.77 5.31 -8.13
C ASP A 49 -20.41 5.66 -7.46
N LYS A 50 -19.44 6.18 -8.22
CA LYS A 50 -18.04 6.40 -7.80
C LYS A 50 -17.40 5.14 -7.23
N VAL A 51 -17.37 4.09 -8.05
CA VAL A 51 -16.81 2.79 -7.71
C VAL A 51 -15.87 2.30 -8.80
N THR A 52 -14.87 1.51 -8.41
CA THR A 52 -14.14 0.68 -9.37
C THR A 52 -14.87 -0.65 -9.49
N ILE A 53 -15.08 -1.15 -10.70
CA ILE A 53 -15.74 -2.42 -10.97
C ILE A 53 -14.70 -3.39 -11.53
N LEU A 54 -14.59 -4.57 -10.92
CA LEU A 54 -13.87 -5.71 -11.48
C LEU A 54 -14.87 -6.73 -12.02
N VAL A 55 -14.69 -7.15 -13.26
CA VAL A 55 -15.54 -8.14 -13.94
C VAL A 55 -14.76 -9.43 -14.09
N PHE A 56 -15.18 -10.47 -13.39
CA PHE A 56 -14.60 -11.81 -13.50
C PHE A 56 -15.40 -12.68 -14.48
N ASP A 57 -14.74 -13.54 -15.24
CA ASP A 57 -15.40 -14.55 -16.07
C ASP A 57 -15.77 -15.82 -15.25
N GLU A 58 -16.31 -16.84 -15.93
CA GLU A 58 -16.69 -18.10 -15.27
C GLU A 58 -15.49 -18.93 -14.78
N GLU A 59 -14.26 -18.60 -15.21
CA GLU A 59 -13.01 -19.20 -14.74
C GLU A 59 -12.38 -18.39 -13.60
N GLU A 60 -13.09 -17.39 -13.06
CA GLU A 60 -12.62 -16.46 -12.03
C GLU A 60 -11.36 -15.69 -12.47
N LYS A 61 -11.20 -15.45 -13.78
CA LYS A 61 -10.19 -14.54 -14.34
C LYS A 61 -10.79 -13.16 -14.51
N ILE A 62 -10.02 -12.12 -14.18
CA ILE A 62 -10.45 -10.74 -14.42
C ILE A 62 -10.48 -10.51 -15.92
N SER A 63 -11.65 -10.22 -16.46
CA SER A 63 -11.85 -9.91 -17.87
C SER A 63 -11.79 -8.42 -18.14
N GLU A 64 -12.33 -7.61 -17.22
CA GLU A 64 -12.39 -6.16 -17.35
C GLU A 64 -12.28 -5.48 -15.98
N GLU A 65 -11.67 -4.30 -15.98
CA GLU A 65 -11.72 -3.35 -14.89
C GLU A 65 -12.27 -2.02 -15.40
N ILE A 66 -13.15 -1.41 -14.62
CA ILE A 66 -13.80 -0.16 -14.98
C ILE A 66 -13.67 0.78 -13.79
N HIS A 67 -12.95 1.87 -13.97
CA HIS A 67 -12.70 2.87 -12.95
C HIS A 67 -13.80 3.93 -12.93
N SER A 68 -13.99 4.55 -11.77
CA SER A 68 -14.95 5.63 -11.58
C SER A 68 -14.59 6.95 -12.28
N ASP A 69 -13.40 7.04 -12.87
CA ASP A 69 -12.98 8.14 -13.74
C ASP A 69 -13.26 7.87 -15.23
N GLY A 70 -13.91 6.73 -15.55
CA GLY A 70 -14.27 6.33 -16.90
C GLY A 70 -13.17 5.59 -17.65
N LEU A 71 -12.01 5.32 -17.03
CA LEU A 71 -11.05 4.41 -17.63
C LEU A 71 -11.58 2.98 -17.56
N ARG A 72 -11.58 2.29 -18.70
CA ARG A 72 -11.83 0.86 -18.77
C ARG A 72 -10.57 0.16 -19.24
N ILE A 73 -10.28 -1.00 -18.64
CA ILE A 73 -9.18 -1.87 -19.00
C ILE A 73 -9.77 -3.25 -19.30
N LYS A 74 -9.41 -3.80 -20.44
CA LYS A 74 -9.73 -5.16 -20.83
C LYS A 74 -8.49 -6.02 -20.68
N TYR A 75 -8.65 -7.18 -20.05
CA TYR A 75 -7.58 -8.14 -19.84
C TYR A 75 -7.73 -9.32 -20.80
N ILE A 76 -6.61 -9.76 -21.35
CA ILE A 76 -6.54 -10.82 -22.34
C ILE A 76 -5.66 -11.93 -21.77
N TRP A 77 -6.25 -13.10 -21.66
CA TRP A 77 -5.64 -14.31 -21.13
C TRP A 77 -5.43 -15.32 -22.26
N ASP A 78 -4.31 -16.03 -22.20
CA ASP A 78 -4.06 -17.26 -22.94
C ASP A 78 -3.96 -18.39 -21.93
N GLU A 79 -4.95 -19.29 -21.95
CA GLU A 79 -5.18 -20.26 -20.88
C GLU A 79 -5.15 -19.56 -19.51
N ASP A 80 -4.23 -19.95 -18.62
CA ASP A 80 -4.09 -19.37 -17.27
C ASP A 80 -3.06 -18.23 -17.18
N GLN A 81 -2.52 -17.80 -18.32
CA GLN A 81 -1.53 -16.73 -18.38
C GLN A 81 -2.15 -15.44 -18.89
N LEU A 82 -2.03 -14.37 -18.12
CA LEU A 82 -2.34 -13.02 -18.62
C LEU A 82 -1.27 -12.65 -19.66
N ILE A 83 -1.69 -12.33 -20.87
CA ILE A 83 -0.79 -12.01 -21.99
C ILE A 83 -0.82 -10.53 -22.38
N SER A 84 -1.96 -9.85 -22.20
CA SER A 84 -2.02 -8.41 -22.40
C SER A 84 -3.19 -7.75 -21.67
N SER A 85 -3.12 -6.43 -21.59
CA SER A 85 -4.24 -5.57 -21.20
C SER A 85 -4.33 -4.37 -22.13
N GLU A 86 -5.54 -3.92 -22.43
CA GLU A 86 -5.83 -2.77 -23.29
C GLU A 86 -6.74 -1.80 -22.56
N ASP A 87 -6.37 -0.53 -22.49
CA ASP A 87 -7.22 0.51 -21.92
C ASP A 87 -8.05 1.26 -22.96
N SER A 88 -9.11 1.93 -22.51
CA SER A 88 -10.01 2.72 -23.35
C SER A 88 -9.40 4.03 -23.89
N GLN A 89 -8.15 4.34 -23.55
CA GLN A 89 -7.41 5.54 -23.94
C GLN A 89 -6.23 5.24 -24.89
N GLY A 90 -6.08 3.99 -25.35
CA GLY A 90 -5.06 3.57 -26.32
C GLY A 90 -3.76 3.06 -25.69
N GLY A 91 -3.74 2.84 -24.39
CA GLY A 91 -2.68 2.11 -23.70
C GLY A 91 -2.81 0.61 -23.87
N GLU A 92 -1.68 -0.07 -24.06
CA GLU A 92 -1.60 -1.53 -24.09
C GLU A 92 -0.40 -1.99 -23.27
N GLU A 93 -0.54 -3.07 -22.51
CA GLU A 93 0.58 -3.79 -21.91
C GLU A 93 0.63 -5.21 -22.41
N ARG A 94 1.83 -5.71 -22.67
CA ARG A 94 2.09 -7.11 -23.02
C ARG A 94 2.94 -7.75 -21.94
N TYR A 95 2.47 -8.89 -21.47
CA TYR A 95 3.07 -9.65 -20.39
C TYR A 95 3.71 -10.90 -20.97
N GLY A 96 4.95 -11.16 -20.59
CA GLY A 96 5.65 -12.32 -21.11
C GLY A 96 6.87 -12.70 -20.29
N GLN A 97 7.55 -13.73 -20.75
CA GLN A 97 8.85 -14.12 -20.21
C GLN A 97 9.92 -13.96 -21.28
N LYS A 98 11.05 -13.35 -20.91
CA LYS A 98 12.21 -13.21 -21.77
C LYS A 98 13.46 -13.45 -20.94
N ASP A 99 14.31 -14.38 -21.38
CA ASP A 99 15.57 -14.71 -20.71
C ASP A 99 15.41 -15.06 -19.21
N GLY A 100 14.35 -15.81 -18.85
CA GLY A 100 14.05 -16.19 -17.47
C GLY A 100 13.51 -15.05 -16.58
N LYS A 101 13.17 -13.91 -17.17
CA LYS A 101 12.57 -12.76 -16.49
C LYS A 101 11.14 -12.56 -16.94
N PHE A 102 10.28 -12.17 -16.01
CA PHE A 102 8.99 -11.60 -16.39
C PHE A 102 9.21 -10.21 -16.97
N VAL A 103 8.62 -9.95 -18.13
CA VAL A 103 8.74 -8.69 -18.86
C VAL A 103 7.36 -8.11 -19.08
N VAL A 104 7.25 -6.79 -18.87
CA VAL A 104 6.08 -5.99 -19.21
C VAL A 104 6.50 -4.96 -20.24
N GLU A 105 5.95 -5.05 -21.44
CA GLU A 105 6.14 -4.07 -22.50
C GLU A 105 4.91 -3.18 -22.57
N ARG A 106 5.09 -1.85 -22.49
CA ARG A 106 4.00 -0.89 -22.53
C ARG A 106 3.99 -0.15 -23.85
N PHE A 107 2.81 -0.05 -24.45
CA PHE A 107 2.54 0.63 -25.69
C PHE A 107 1.51 1.74 -25.48
N TYR A 108 1.58 2.77 -26.32
CA TYR A 108 0.53 3.78 -26.45
C TYR A 108 0.30 4.07 -27.92
N ASN A 109 -0.92 3.84 -28.40
CA ASN A 109 -1.28 3.88 -29.83
C ASN A 109 -0.24 3.11 -30.67
N ASP A 110 -0.04 1.84 -30.32
CA ASP A 110 0.88 0.88 -30.96
C ASP A 110 2.38 1.23 -30.88
N LYS A 111 2.75 2.27 -30.13
CA LYS A 111 4.16 2.65 -29.94
C LYS A 111 4.66 2.18 -28.59
N LEU A 112 5.71 1.37 -28.59
CA LEU A 112 6.41 0.98 -27.36
C LEU A 112 6.94 2.24 -26.66
N ILE A 113 6.54 2.43 -25.41
CA ILE A 113 6.95 3.55 -24.57
C ILE A 113 7.78 3.12 -23.35
N GLU A 114 7.66 1.88 -22.89
CA GLU A 114 8.39 1.38 -21.73
C GLU A 114 8.57 -0.15 -21.78
N VAL A 115 9.67 -0.65 -21.20
CA VAL A 115 9.89 -2.07 -20.93
C VAL A 115 10.36 -2.21 -19.48
N LYS A 116 9.61 -2.95 -18.67
CA LYS A 116 9.97 -3.35 -17.29
C LYS A 116 10.33 -4.84 -17.28
N SER A 117 11.31 -5.23 -16.47
CA SER A 117 11.65 -6.66 -16.29
C SER A 117 11.99 -6.98 -14.83
N THR A 118 11.58 -8.15 -14.37
CA THR A 118 11.84 -8.66 -13.02
C THR A 118 12.34 -10.10 -13.09
N ASN A 119 13.30 -10.46 -12.24
CA ASN A 119 13.76 -11.85 -12.15
C ASN A 119 12.66 -12.72 -11.52
N LEU A 120 12.34 -13.86 -12.13
CA LEU A 120 11.54 -14.90 -11.49
C LEU A 120 12.44 -15.63 -10.49
N VAL A 121 12.31 -15.34 -9.19
CA VAL A 121 13.15 -15.99 -8.17
C VAL A 121 12.31 -16.97 -7.36
N GLU A 122 12.69 -18.24 -7.47
CA GLU A 122 12.33 -19.33 -6.57
C GLU A 122 12.77 -19.02 -5.13
N SER A 123 12.00 -19.51 -4.17
CA SER A 123 12.20 -19.42 -2.72
C SER A 123 13.67 -19.31 -2.27
N VAL A 124 14.01 -18.25 -1.54
CA VAL A 124 15.26 -18.18 -0.76
C VAL A 124 14.94 -17.81 0.68
N THR A 125 15.60 -18.54 1.57
CA THR A 125 15.53 -18.58 3.02
C THR A 125 15.95 -17.27 3.70
N GLU A 126 15.35 -17.03 4.86
CA GLU A 126 15.63 -15.90 5.76
C GLU A 126 17.12 -15.85 6.14
N GLY A 127 17.77 -14.73 5.83
CA GLY A 127 19.14 -14.43 6.24
C GLY A 127 19.14 -13.65 7.55
N GLU A 128 19.80 -14.21 8.56
CA GLU A 128 19.98 -13.63 9.89
C GLU A 128 20.84 -12.36 9.84
N GLY A 129 20.36 -11.31 10.51
CA GLY A 129 21.07 -10.05 10.68
C GLY A 129 22.26 -10.19 11.63
N SER A 130 23.44 -9.76 11.14
CA SER A 130 24.67 -9.61 11.91
C SER A 130 24.49 -8.69 13.11
N LYS A 131 24.87 -9.18 14.30
CA LYS A 131 24.99 -8.39 15.53
C LYS A 131 26.36 -7.71 15.54
N THR A 132 26.36 -6.39 15.58
CA THR A 132 27.54 -5.61 15.97
C THR A 132 27.30 -5.09 17.39
N GLU A 133 28.10 -5.56 18.34
CA GLU A 133 28.17 -4.98 19.69
C GLU A 133 28.83 -3.60 19.59
N LEU A 134 28.21 -2.59 20.21
CA LEU A 134 28.74 -1.23 20.28
C LEU A 134 28.91 -0.83 21.75
N SER A 135 30.05 -0.20 22.00
CA SER A 135 30.59 0.15 23.31
C SER A 135 29.78 1.24 24.02
N GLU A 136 29.59 1.05 25.33
CA GLU A 136 28.95 1.98 26.25
C GLU A 136 29.73 3.29 26.38
N ALA A 137 29.44 4.25 25.50
CA ALA A 137 29.70 5.64 25.80
C ALA A 137 28.47 6.21 26.52
N LEU A 138 28.69 6.77 27.71
CA LEU A 138 27.71 7.52 28.50
C LEU A 138 27.25 8.77 27.73
N VAL A 139 26.36 8.59 26.76
CA VAL A 139 25.68 9.68 26.05
C VAL A 139 24.44 10.03 26.85
N THR A 140 24.42 11.23 27.42
CA THR A 140 23.28 11.83 28.10
C THR A 140 21.98 11.62 27.32
N ASN A 141 20.87 11.35 28.03
CA ASN A 141 19.50 11.20 27.48
C ASN A 141 18.97 12.55 26.94
N GLU A 142 19.67 13.14 25.98
CA GLU A 142 19.37 14.43 25.39
C GLU A 142 18.16 14.32 24.46
N ASN A 143 17.37 15.39 24.46
CA ASN A 143 16.32 15.57 23.48
C ASN A 143 16.94 15.71 22.09
N TYR A 144 16.63 14.77 21.21
CA TYR A 144 16.97 14.84 19.80
C TYR A 144 15.84 15.53 19.04
N MET A 145 16.08 16.79 18.69
CA MET A 145 15.12 17.63 17.98
C MET A 145 15.41 17.65 16.47
N VAL A 146 14.39 17.41 15.65
CA VAL A 146 14.45 17.60 14.20
C VAL A 146 13.36 18.58 13.79
N LYS A 147 13.78 19.78 13.36
CA LYS A 147 12.89 20.85 12.87
C LYS A 147 11.67 21.09 13.80
N GLY A 148 11.89 21.06 15.11
CA GLY A 148 10.86 21.30 16.12
C GLY A 148 10.20 20.05 16.72
N TYR A 149 10.43 18.87 16.15
CA TYR A 149 9.89 17.60 16.68
C TYR A 149 10.91 16.87 17.55
N ARG A 150 10.47 16.39 18.71
CA ARG A 150 11.29 15.56 19.60
C ARG A 150 11.20 14.12 19.13
N MET A 151 12.29 13.61 18.55
CA MET A 151 12.31 12.29 17.93
C MET A 151 12.39 11.15 18.94
N ASN A 152 12.74 11.42 20.21
CA ASN A 152 12.88 10.38 21.24
C ASN A 152 11.55 9.68 21.60
N ASP A 153 10.44 10.36 21.39
CA ASP A 153 9.08 9.99 21.82
C ASP A 153 8.01 10.69 20.96
N PHE A 154 8.24 10.75 19.65
CA PHE A 154 7.40 11.52 18.72
C PHE A 154 5.98 10.96 18.56
N ILE A 155 5.74 9.75 19.05
CA ILE A 155 4.42 9.12 19.14
C ILE A 155 4.30 8.46 20.52
N SER A 156 3.14 8.61 21.16
CA SER A 156 2.85 7.94 22.43
C SER A 156 2.34 6.52 22.24
N ASP A 157 2.47 5.69 23.28
CA ASP A 157 1.96 4.32 23.30
C ASP A 157 0.43 4.29 23.09
N THR A 158 -0.28 5.26 23.66
CA THR A 158 -1.73 5.40 23.47
C THR A 158 -2.08 5.75 22.03
N GLU A 159 -1.35 6.67 21.38
CA GLU A 159 -1.59 6.99 19.97
C GLU A 159 -1.35 5.80 19.06
N LEU A 160 -0.29 5.02 19.31
CA LEU A 160 -0.01 3.83 18.50
C LEU A 160 -1.08 2.74 18.67
N THR A 161 -1.52 2.50 19.90
CA THR A 161 -2.35 1.33 20.25
C THR A 161 -3.84 1.63 20.39
N ASN A 162 -4.29 2.86 20.09
CA ASN A 162 -5.70 3.21 20.15
C ASN A 162 -6.49 2.60 18.98
N SER A 163 -6.88 1.34 19.11
CA SER A 163 -7.70 0.59 18.13
C SER A 163 -9.18 1.00 18.08
N LYS A 164 -9.52 2.13 18.69
CA LYS A 164 -10.85 2.73 18.73
C LYS A 164 -10.85 4.18 18.23
N ASP A 165 -9.71 4.66 17.75
CA ASP A 165 -9.51 6.04 17.29
C ASP A 165 -10.39 6.41 16.09
N LEU A 166 -10.60 5.48 15.16
CA LEU A 166 -11.51 5.61 14.02
C LEU A 166 -12.34 4.33 13.85
N ASN A 167 -13.59 4.49 13.44
CA ASN A 167 -14.38 3.40 12.89
C ASN A 167 -14.33 3.43 11.35
N GLU A 168 -14.80 2.36 10.70
CA GLU A 168 -14.85 2.25 9.24
C GLU A 168 -15.46 3.48 8.55
N ALA A 169 -16.60 3.98 9.04
CA ALA A 169 -17.26 5.16 8.49
C ALA A 169 -16.41 6.44 8.62
N SER A 170 -15.66 6.59 9.72
CA SER A 170 -14.76 7.73 9.94
C SER A 170 -13.53 7.65 9.05
N ILE A 171 -13.00 6.45 8.80
CA ILE A 171 -11.92 6.23 7.83
C ILE A 171 -12.41 6.59 6.43
N GLN A 172 -13.59 6.11 6.03
CA GLN A 172 -14.17 6.46 4.73
C GLN A 172 -14.38 7.97 4.59
N LYS A 173 -14.91 8.64 5.62
CA LYS A 173 -15.08 10.10 5.64
C LYS A 173 -13.75 10.83 5.51
N PHE A 174 -12.69 10.33 6.14
CA PHE A 174 -11.34 10.86 6.00
C PHE A 174 -10.81 10.72 4.57
N LEU A 175 -10.90 9.53 3.96
CA LEU A 175 -10.45 9.31 2.57
C LEU A 175 -11.23 10.18 1.57
N ASN A 176 -12.54 10.34 1.78
CA ASN A 176 -13.38 11.25 1.00
C ASN A 176 -12.94 12.71 1.15
N ARG A 177 -12.66 13.18 2.38
CA ARG A 177 -12.17 14.53 2.66
C ARG A 177 -10.87 14.80 1.92
N GLU A 178 -9.96 13.83 1.92
CA GLU A 178 -8.69 13.91 1.22
C GLU A 178 -8.84 13.76 -0.31
N ASN A 179 -10.06 13.58 -0.86
CA ASN A 179 -10.30 13.23 -2.27
C ASN A 179 -9.30 12.16 -2.75
N SER A 180 -9.14 11.13 -1.91
CA SER A 180 -8.13 10.09 -2.06
C SER A 180 -8.50 9.13 -3.18
N ILE A 181 -7.52 8.60 -3.90
CA ILE A 181 -7.70 7.45 -4.79
C ILE A 181 -8.22 6.21 -4.03
N LEU A 182 -8.03 6.15 -2.71
CA LEU A 182 -8.51 5.08 -1.83
C LEU A 182 -9.96 5.26 -1.36
N SER A 183 -10.65 6.33 -1.79
CA SER A 183 -12.02 6.60 -1.36
C SER A 183 -13.05 5.66 -1.97
N ASP A 184 -12.78 5.18 -3.18
CA ASP A 184 -13.78 4.46 -3.94
C ASP A 184 -13.76 2.98 -3.57
N PRO A 185 -14.93 2.37 -3.30
CA PRO A 185 -14.99 0.94 -3.13
C PRO A 185 -14.81 0.23 -4.47
N VAL A 186 -14.26 -0.98 -4.39
CA VAL A 186 -14.24 -1.94 -5.49
C VAL A 186 -15.51 -2.78 -5.41
N LYS A 187 -16.26 -2.89 -6.50
CA LYS A 187 -17.37 -3.82 -6.67
C LYS A 187 -16.98 -4.95 -7.61
N VAL A 188 -17.45 -6.15 -7.32
CA VAL A 188 -17.18 -7.33 -8.16
C VAL A 188 -18.44 -7.71 -8.92
N PHE A 189 -18.28 -7.87 -10.23
CA PHE A 189 -19.28 -8.37 -11.15
C PHE A 189 -18.75 -9.67 -11.77
N ARG A 190 -19.68 -10.51 -12.24
CA ARG A 190 -19.35 -11.74 -12.96
C ARG A 190 -19.97 -11.73 -14.35
N LYS A 191 -19.24 -12.28 -15.32
CA LYS A 191 -19.63 -12.43 -16.72
C LYS A 191 -19.81 -13.91 -17.00
N ASP A 192 -20.99 -14.28 -17.50
CA ASP A 192 -21.24 -15.66 -17.91
C ASP A 192 -20.71 -15.97 -19.32
N LYS A 193 -20.73 -17.24 -19.70
CA LYS A 193 -20.30 -17.73 -21.03
C LYS A 193 -21.05 -17.11 -22.21
N ASN A 194 -22.24 -16.56 -21.98
CA ASN A 194 -23.02 -15.88 -23.02
C ASN A 194 -22.69 -14.38 -23.09
N GLY A 195 -21.72 -13.92 -22.30
CA GLY A 195 -21.27 -12.54 -22.21
C GLY A 195 -22.15 -11.65 -21.32
N SER A 196 -23.13 -12.20 -20.61
CA SER A 196 -24.02 -11.43 -19.75
C SER A 196 -23.38 -11.16 -18.39
N VAL A 197 -23.33 -9.89 -17.99
CA VAL A 197 -22.71 -9.47 -16.73
C VAL A 197 -23.75 -9.24 -15.64
N TYR A 198 -23.42 -9.61 -14.41
CA TYR A 198 -24.28 -9.46 -13.24
C TYR A 198 -23.49 -9.13 -11.98
N ASP A 199 -24.13 -8.44 -11.03
CA ASP A 199 -23.52 -8.05 -9.75
C ASP A 199 -23.30 -9.29 -8.88
N ALA A 200 -22.06 -9.52 -8.41
CA ALA A 200 -21.74 -10.62 -7.52
C ALA A 200 -22.13 -10.32 -6.05
N ASN A 201 -22.65 -9.11 -5.79
CA ASN A 201 -22.97 -8.56 -4.48
C ASN A 201 -21.77 -8.56 -3.52
N ILE A 202 -20.59 -8.31 -4.08
CA ILE A 202 -19.32 -8.21 -3.34
C ILE A 202 -18.80 -6.79 -3.52
N SER A 203 -18.55 -6.11 -2.41
CA SER A 203 -17.91 -4.79 -2.38
C SER A 203 -16.85 -4.73 -1.30
N VAL A 204 -15.69 -4.17 -1.66
CA VAL A 204 -14.53 -4.03 -0.78
C VAL A 204 -14.10 -2.57 -0.80
N SER A 205 -14.06 -1.93 0.37
CA SER A 205 -13.54 -0.56 0.50
C SER A 205 -12.18 -0.56 1.20
N SER A 206 -11.28 0.35 0.82
CA SER A 206 -10.03 0.56 1.56
C SER A 206 -10.31 0.90 3.02
N ALA A 207 -11.37 1.67 3.30
CA ALA A 207 -11.78 1.98 4.68
C ALA A 207 -12.07 0.71 5.51
N LYS A 208 -12.72 -0.29 4.91
CA LYS A 208 -12.99 -1.58 5.56
C LYS A 208 -11.69 -2.32 5.88
N LEU A 209 -10.78 -2.39 4.91
CA LEU A 209 -9.52 -3.12 5.05
C LEU A 209 -8.63 -2.50 6.15
N ILE A 210 -8.56 -1.17 6.18
CA ILE A 210 -7.82 -0.43 7.22
C ILE A 210 -8.45 -0.64 8.60
N TYR A 211 -9.79 -0.58 8.68
CA TYR A 211 -10.52 -0.84 9.92
C TYR A 211 -10.29 -2.25 10.44
N ASN A 212 -10.31 -3.26 9.56
CA ASN A 212 -10.05 -4.65 9.94
C ASN A 212 -8.61 -4.79 10.49
N ALA A 213 -7.60 -4.28 9.78
CA ALA A 213 -6.21 -4.31 10.25
C ALA A 213 -6.04 -3.63 11.63
N GLN A 214 -6.74 -2.52 11.87
CA GLN A 214 -6.77 -1.86 13.18
C GLN A 214 -7.35 -2.78 14.26
N LYS A 215 -8.47 -3.46 13.97
CA LYS A 215 -9.16 -4.33 14.93
C LYS A 215 -8.39 -5.60 15.22
N ASP A 216 -7.83 -6.21 14.19
CA ASP A 216 -7.16 -7.50 14.29
C ASP A 216 -5.83 -7.39 15.05
N HIS A 217 -5.11 -6.28 14.89
CA HIS A 217 -3.77 -6.11 15.48
C HIS A 217 -3.68 -5.07 16.60
N GLY A 218 -4.77 -4.33 16.87
CA GLY A 218 -4.80 -3.34 17.94
C GLY A 218 -3.90 -2.12 17.67
N ILE A 219 -3.69 -1.76 16.39
CA ILE A 219 -2.92 -0.58 15.96
C ILE A 219 -3.89 0.47 15.43
N SER A 220 -3.71 1.73 15.83
CA SER A 220 -4.53 2.88 15.41
C SER A 220 -4.63 3.02 13.88
N ALA A 221 -5.84 3.25 13.33
CA ALA A 221 -5.96 3.56 11.90
C ALA A 221 -5.34 4.92 11.56
N LYS A 222 -5.34 5.89 12.48
CA LYS A 222 -4.63 7.17 12.28
C LYS A 222 -3.16 6.94 11.97
N VAL A 223 -2.51 6.02 12.68
CA VAL A 223 -1.12 5.60 12.44
C VAL A 223 -0.98 4.95 11.06
N LEU A 224 -1.84 3.97 10.75
CA LEU A 224 -1.76 3.24 9.48
C LEU A 224 -1.96 4.17 8.27
N LEU A 225 -2.87 5.14 8.38
CA LEU A 225 -3.11 6.17 7.35
C LEU A 225 -1.89 7.09 7.15
N ALA A 226 -1.27 7.55 8.24
CA ALA A 226 -0.04 8.34 8.16
C ALA A 226 1.12 7.51 7.59
N LEU A 227 1.19 6.22 7.94
CA LEU A 227 2.22 5.31 7.45
C LEU A 227 2.11 5.08 5.94
N VAL A 228 0.93 4.73 5.42
CA VAL A 228 0.76 4.53 3.96
C VAL A 228 1.01 5.83 3.19
N GLN A 229 0.66 6.99 3.76
CA GLN A 229 1.00 8.28 3.13
C GLN A 229 2.52 8.49 3.07
N LYS A 230 3.26 8.13 4.12
CA LYS A 230 4.72 8.21 4.11
C LYS A 230 5.32 7.25 3.08
N GLU A 231 4.88 5.99 3.06
CA GLU A 231 5.50 4.93 2.26
C GLU A 231 5.19 5.05 0.77
N SER A 232 3.94 5.37 0.41
CA SER A 232 3.47 5.33 -0.97
C SER A 232 2.73 6.59 -1.41
N GLY A 233 2.40 7.51 -0.50
CA GLY A 233 1.73 8.75 -0.85
C GLY A 233 0.26 8.60 -1.25
N LEU A 234 -0.32 7.41 -1.09
CA LEU A 234 -1.63 7.05 -1.64
C LEU A 234 -2.80 7.80 -1.00
N VAL A 235 -2.72 8.20 0.28
CA VAL A 235 -3.85 8.88 0.94
C VAL A 235 -4.19 10.21 0.25
N ARG A 236 -3.20 10.98 -0.19
CA ARG A 236 -3.43 12.26 -0.89
C ARG A 236 -3.34 12.18 -2.41
N ALA A 237 -2.99 11.02 -2.96
CA ALA A 237 -3.02 10.80 -4.40
C ALA A 237 -4.45 10.97 -4.94
N LYS A 238 -4.61 11.71 -6.03
CA LYS A 238 -5.90 11.84 -6.72
C LYS A 238 -6.03 10.79 -7.81
N LYS A 239 -7.26 10.53 -8.23
CA LYS A 239 -7.54 9.76 -9.44
C LYS A 239 -6.81 10.40 -10.64
N GLY A 240 -6.10 9.59 -11.40
CA GLY A 240 -5.24 10.05 -12.49
C GLY A 240 -3.95 10.77 -12.07
N ASP A 241 -3.59 10.86 -10.77
CA ASP A 241 -2.27 11.39 -10.36
C ASP A 241 -1.17 10.34 -10.50
N ILE A 242 -1.48 9.10 -10.12
CA ILE A 242 -0.57 7.96 -10.08
C ILE A 242 -1.15 6.87 -10.96
N ASP A 243 -0.29 6.14 -11.65
CA ASP A 243 -0.73 4.99 -12.42
C ASP A 243 -1.20 3.87 -11.45
N TYR A 244 -2.34 3.20 -11.69
CA TYR A 244 -2.90 2.15 -10.82
C TYR A 244 -2.04 0.87 -10.89
N ASP A 245 -1.08 0.77 -11.83
CA ASP A 245 -0.02 -0.25 -11.86
C ASP A 245 1.26 0.17 -11.09
N ASP A 246 1.31 1.38 -10.53
CA ASP A 246 2.46 1.85 -9.77
C ASP A 246 2.72 0.87 -8.62
N ARG A 247 4.00 0.50 -8.45
CA ARG A 247 4.50 -0.38 -7.39
C ARG A 247 3.97 0.03 -6.00
N LYS A 248 3.62 1.29 -5.81
CA LYS A 248 2.92 1.84 -4.64
C LYS A 248 1.60 1.15 -4.30
N PHE A 249 0.81 0.66 -5.26
CA PHE A 249 -0.42 -0.08 -4.97
C PHE A 249 -0.14 -1.52 -4.56
N ILE A 250 0.93 -2.10 -5.11
CA ILE A 250 1.35 -3.49 -4.86
C ILE A 250 1.98 -3.62 -3.47
N PHE A 251 2.88 -2.68 -3.13
CA PHE A 251 3.65 -2.63 -1.89
C PHE A 251 3.39 -1.34 -1.12
N ALA A 252 2.12 -1.01 -0.90
CA ALA A 252 1.67 0.26 -0.30
C ALA A 252 2.32 0.63 1.02
N LEU A 253 2.71 -0.37 1.81
CA LEU A 253 3.34 -0.21 3.12
C LEU A 253 4.73 -0.87 3.18
N GLY A 254 5.26 -1.31 2.03
CA GLY A 254 6.58 -1.93 1.90
C GLY A 254 6.68 -3.37 2.40
N ASN A 255 5.57 -4.01 2.79
CA ASN A 255 5.61 -5.39 3.27
C ASN A 255 5.95 -6.34 2.11
N GLY A 256 7.09 -7.04 2.21
CA GLY A 256 7.60 -7.92 1.14
C GLY A 256 8.40 -7.20 0.04
N ALA A 257 8.60 -5.88 0.14
CA ALA A 257 9.51 -5.14 -0.72
C ALA A 257 10.91 -5.14 -0.09
N THR A 258 11.85 -5.93 -0.63
CA THR A 258 13.20 -6.05 -0.07
C THR A 258 14.26 -5.62 -1.08
N ASP A 259 15.46 -5.26 -0.60
CA ASP A 259 16.60 -4.94 -1.47
C ASP A 259 17.03 -6.13 -2.35
N GLY A 260 16.68 -7.36 -1.95
CA GLY A 260 16.94 -8.60 -2.70
C GLY A 260 15.83 -9.00 -3.70
N GLY A 261 14.74 -8.23 -3.76
CA GLY A 261 13.60 -8.49 -4.65
C GLY A 261 12.24 -8.39 -3.95
N ASP A 262 11.19 -8.42 -4.77
CA ASP A 262 9.81 -8.22 -4.35
C ASP A 262 9.09 -9.56 -4.12
N MET A 263 8.48 -9.73 -2.94
CA MET A 263 7.71 -10.91 -2.56
C MET A 263 6.23 -10.72 -2.90
N TYR A 264 5.86 -10.96 -4.17
CA TYR A 264 4.49 -10.76 -4.65
C TYR A 264 3.41 -11.56 -3.92
N LYS A 265 3.73 -12.66 -3.22
CA LYS A 265 2.74 -13.35 -2.36
C LYS A 265 2.17 -12.46 -1.23
N LEU A 266 2.91 -11.41 -0.86
CA LEU A 266 2.54 -10.40 0.14
C LEU A 266 1.94 -9.13 -0.49
N SER A 267 1.79 -9.08 -1.83
CA SER A 267 1.09 -7.97 -2.49
C SER A 267 -0.41 -8.01 -2.25
N GLY A 268 -1.03 -6.85 -2.33
CA GLY A 268 -2.46 -6.67 -2.08
C GLY A 268 -2.69 -5.70 -0.93
N PHE A 269 -3.63 -4.78 -1.13
CA PHE A 269 -3.86 -3.68 -0.19
C PHE A 269 -4.26 -4.20 1.20
N ASP A 270 -5.05 -5.26 1.26
CA ASP A 270 -5.41 -5.98 2.48
C ASP A 270 -4.16 -6.55 3.19
N LYS A 271 -3.29 -7.28 2.48
CA LYS A 271 -2.06 -7.88 3.03
C LYS A 271 -1.03 -6.84 3.45
N GLN A 272 -0.99 -5.70 2.76
CA GLN A 272 -0.11 -4.58 3.12
C GLN A 272 -0.54 -3.96 4.45
N PHE A 273 -1.82 -3.70 4.65
CA PHE A 273 -2.34 -3.15 5.92
C PHE A 273 -2.28 -4.17 7.06
N ASP A 274 -2.70 -5.42 6.83
CA ASP A 274 -2.57 -6.50 7.80
C ASP A 274 -1.11 -6.71 8.22
N GLY A 275 -0.21 -6.86 7.24
CA GLY A 275 1.21 -7.09 7.46
C GLY A 275 1.89 -5.95 8.22
N ALA A 276 1.57 -4.69 7.87
CA ALA A 276 2.11 -3.52 8.57
C ALA A 276 1.60 -3.43 10.01
N ALA A 277 0.28 -3.59 10.22
CA ALA A 277 -0.32 -3.53 11.56
C ALA A 277 0.20 -4.66 12.46
N ARG A 278 0.28 -5.89 11.93
CA ARG A 278 0.89 -7.05 12.61
C ARG A 278 2.35 -6.79 13.00
N THR A 279 3.12 -6.24 12.07
CA THR A 279 4.54 -5.94 12.30
C THR A 279 4.71 -4.86 13.36
N LEU A 280 3.97 -3.75 13.26
CA LEU A 280 3.98 -2.71 14.28
C LEU A 280 3.56 -3.24 15.66
N LYS A 281 2.54 -4.09 15.73
CA LYS A 281 2.11 -4.69 17.00
C LYS A 281 3.18 -5.59 17.60
N LYS A 282 3.82 -6.43 16.79
CA LYS A 282 4.96 -7.25 17.22
C LYS A 282 6.08 -6.38 17.78
N LEU A 283 6.50 -5.36 17.03
CA LEU A 283 7.59 -4.46 17.41
C LEU A 283 7.24 -3.62 18.65
N TYR A 284 5.98 -3.22 18.80
CA TYR A 284 5.49 -2.57 20.01
C TYR A 284 5.60 -3.50 21.21
N ASN A 285 5.11 -4.74 21.12
CA ASN A 285 5.20 -5.69 22.24
C ASN A 285 6.68 -6.00 22.60
N GLU A 286 7.58 -6.05 21.60
CA GLU A 286 9.02 -6.12 21.84
C GLU A 286 9.54 -4.90 22.62
N GLY A 287 9.06 -3.69 22.28
CA GLY A 287 9.39 -2.45 22.98
C GLY A 287 8.81 -2.39 24.40
N ASP A 288 7.55 -2.80 24.58
CA ASP A 288 6.81 -2.80 25.84
C ASP A 288 7.47 -3.68 26.91
N SER A 289 8.20 -4.72 26.47
CA SER A 289 9.02 -5.57 27.34
C SER A 289 10.33 -4.93 27.83
N LYS A 290 10.68 -3.71 27.37
CA LYS A 290 11.94 -3.04 27.70
C LYS A 290 11.79 -2.00 28.80
N SER A 291 12.89 -1.72 29.48
CA SER A 291 13.03 -0.54 30.33
C SER A 291 13.56 0.63 29.50
N PHE A 292 12.81 1.72 29.44
CA PHE A 292 13.18 2.93 28.70
C PHE A 292 13.96 3.92 29.58
N PRO A 293 14.87 4.74 28.99
CA PRO A 293 15.15 4.87 27.56
C PRO A 293 16.00 3.72 26.97
N VAL A 294 15.86 3.47 25.68
CA VAL A 294 16.61 2.45 24.92
C VAL A 294 17.41 3.13 23.81
N MET A 295 18.70 2.84 23.68
CA MET A 295 19.52 3.35 22.57
C MET A 295 19.23 2.53 21.30
N MET A 296 19.06 3.22 20.17
CA MET A 296 18.88 2.62 18.86
C MET A 296 19.81 3.25 17.83
N THR A 297 20.40 2.42 16.98
CA THR A 297 21.06 2.87 15.76
C THR A 297 20.00 3.28 14.73
N VAL A 298 20.16 4.47 14.16
CA VAL A 298 19.28 5.04 13.12
C VAL A 298 20.11 5.67 12.02
N ASN A 299 19.51 5.99 10.88
CA ASN A 299 20.23 6.58 9.73
C ASN A 299 21.47 5.76 9.31
N ASN A 300 21.40 4.43 9.42
CA ASN A 300 22.54 3.52 9.24
C ASN A 300 23.79 3.88 10.08
N GLY A 301 23.60 4.43 11.29
CA GLY A 301 24.68 4.84 12.18
C GLY A 301 25.38 6.13 11.78
N LYS A 302 24.95 6.79 10.69
CA LYS A 302 25.59 8.00 10.18
C LYS A 302 25.04 9.24 10.86
N THR A 303 25.94 10.06 11.39
CA THR A 303 25.61 11.40 11.89
C THR A 303 25.94 12.44 10.82
N VAL A 304 24.95 13.22 10.40
CA VAL A 304 25.08 14.26 9.35
C VAL A 304 24.59 15.59 9.88
N LYS A 305 25.27 16.69 9.55
CA LYS A 305 24.84 18.05 9.92
C LYS A 305 24.33 18.80 8.69
N HIS A 306 23.14 19.37 8.76
CA HIS A 306 22.58 20.21 7.70
C HIS A 306 21.59 21.24 8.28
N GLU A 307 21.66 22.50 7.81
CA GLU A 307 20.84 23.64 8.29
C GLU A 307 20.76 23.76 9.81
N ASN A 308 21.91 23.68 10.48
CA ASN A 308 22.05 23.75 11.95
C ASN A 308 21.37 22.62 12.74
N VAL A 309 20.83 21.60 12.08
CA VAL A 309 20.33 20.38 12.70
C VAL A 309 21.38 19.27 12.54
N THR A 310 21.68 18.58 13.64
CA THR A 310 22.50 17.37 13.62
C THR A 310 21.57 16.17 13.54
N TYR A 311 21.52 15.52 12.38
CA TYR A 311 20.80 14.27 12.17
C TYR A 311 21.66 13.14 12.72
N ARG A 312 21.33 12.66 13.91
CA ARG A 312 22.13 11.69 14.66
C ARG A 312 22.05 10.29 14.03
N GLY A 313 23.14 9.53 14.10
CA GLY A 313 23.17 8.10 13.76
C GLY A 313 22.65 7.18 14.87
N GLU A 314 22.36 7.76 16.04
CA GLU A 314 21.87 7.05 17.22
C GLU A 314 20.85 7.91 17.95
N ILE A 315 19.90 7.25 18.61
CA ILE A 315 18.83 7.91 19.36
C ILE A 315 18.46 7.11 20.61
N TRP A 316 18.26 7.81 21.72
CA TRP A 316 17.59 7.28 22.90
C TRP A 316 16.07 7.39 22.72
N VAL A 317 15.39 6.28 22.43
CA VAL A 317 13.92 6.23 22.42
C VAL A 317 13.38 6.09 23.84
N ARG A 318 12.21 6.66 24.12
CA ARG A 318 11.67 6.77 25.50
C ARG A 318 10.35 6.03 25.74
N ASN A 319 9.76 5.44 24.70
CA ASN A 319 8.55 4.63 24.83
C ASN A 319 8.52 3.51 23.78
N ALA A 320 7.61 2.56 23.97
CA ALA A 320 7.49 1.37 23.13
C ALA A 320 6.99 1.71 21.72
N ALA A 321 6.14 2.72 21.57
CA ALA A 321 5.64 3.15 20.28
C ALA A 321 6.73 3.72 19.38
N THR A 322 7.55 4.63 19.92
CA THR A 322 8.67 5.22 19.18
C THR A 322 9.74 4.17 18.88
N TYR A 323 9.99 3.25 19.81
CA TYR A 323 10.81 2.06 19.55
C TYR A 323 10.30 1.26 18.34
N ALA A 324 9.01 0.95 18.31
CA ALA A 324 8.39 0.20 17.22
C ALA A 324 8.52 0.91 15.87
N MET A 325 8.31 2.24 15.84
CA MET A 325 8.43 3.03 14.61
C MET A 325 9.86 3.08 14.07
N PHE A 326 10.88 3.19 14.93
CA PHE A 326 12.28 3.11 14.49
C PHE A 326 12.72 1.70 14.11
N ARG A 327 12.11 0.66 14.69
CA ARG A 327 12.32 -0.72 14.23
C ARG A 327 11.67 -0.98 12.87
N TYR A 328 10.51 -0.36 12.60
CA TYR A 328 9.82 -0.46 11.31
C TYR A 328 10.55 0.34 10.22
N THR A 329 11.03 1.54 10.55
CA THR A 329 11.82 2.39 9.66
C THR A 329 13.00 2.97 10.43
N PRO A 330 14.23 2.42 10.30
CA PRO A 330 15.40 2.83 11.09
C PRO A 330 16.04 4.15 10.60
N TRP A 331 15.20 5.10 10.19
CA TRP A 331 15.60 6.39 9.64
C TRP A 331 14.85 7.50 10.37
N THR A 332 15.59 8.49 10.86
CA THR A 332 14.98 9.75 11.28
C THR A 332 14.58 10.56 10.05
N ILE A 333 15.49 10.64 9.07
CA ILE A 333 15.30 11.18 7.73
C ILE A 333 16.02 10.27 6.73
N ASP A 334 15.69 10.37 5.46
CA ASP A 334 16.55 9.83 4.41
C ASP A 334 17.70 10.81 4.15
N THR A 335 18.89 10.48 4.65
CA THR A 335 20.08 11.32 4.50
C THR A 335 20.57 11.44 3.06
N SER A 336 20.15 10.53 2.16
CA SER A 336 20.53 10.59 0.73
C SER A 336 19.91 11.78 -0.02
N PHE A 337 18.84 12.34 0.54
CA PHE A 337 18.18 13.52 -0.01
C PHE A 337 18.87 14.84 0.33
N LEU A 338 19.83 14.84 1.26
CA LEU A 338 20.57 16.03 1.61
C LEU A 338 21.59 16.40 0.51
N PRO A 339 21.87 17.70 0.30
CA PRO A 339 21.25 18.87 0.95
C PRO A 339 19.96 19.35 0.26
N LYS A 340 19.43 18.61 -0.73
CA LYS A 340 18.32 19.08 -1.59
C LYS A 340 16.99 19.18 -0.85
N LYS A 341 16.70 18.24 0.06
CA LYS A 341 15.50 18.25 0.89
C LYS A 341 15.72 17.50 2.20
N VAL A 342 15.07 17.95 3.26
CA VAL A 342 14.91 17.19 4.51
C VAL A 342 13.59 16.42 4.39
N GLY A 343 13.65 15.08 4.39
CA GLY A 343 12.47 14.24 4.23
C GLY A 343 12.76 12.76 4.39
N GLY A 344 11.73 11.92 4.29
CA GLY A 344 11.82 10.48 4.56
C GLY A 344 11.82 10.13 6.05
N GLY A 345 11.91 8.84 6.34
CA GLY A 345 12.00 8.31 7.71
C GLY A 345 10.84 8.71 8.63
N ASN A 346 11.09 8.65 9.93
CA ASN A 346 10.10 9.00 10.95
C ASN A 346 9.78 10.49 11.01
N TYR A 347 10.66 11.38 10.53
CA TYR A 347 10.34 12.80 10.38
C TYR A 347 9.19 13.01 9.39
N LEU A 348 9.25 12.36 8.22
CA LEU A 348 8.15 12.43 7.24
C LEU A 348 6.87 11.80 7.79
N TYR A 349 6.97 10.70 8.54
CA TYR A 349 5.80 10.13 9.22
C TYR A 349 5.08 11.16 10.10
N ILE A 350 5.82 11.87 10.95
CA ILE A 350 5.25 12.89 11.85
C ILE A 350 4.57 14.00 11.04
N GLN A 351 5.20 14.44 9.95
CA GLN A 351 4.61 15.43 9.04
C GLN A 351 3.29 14.94 8.45
N CYS A 352 3.21 13.67 8.04
CA CYS A 352 1.97 13.07 7.54
C CYS A 352 0.92 12.95 8.65
N TYR A 353 1.30 12.52 9.85
CA TYR A 353 0.38 12.35 10.98
C TYR A 353 -0.25 13.70 11.39
N ASN A 354 0.57 14.73 11.60
CA ASN A 354 0.10 16.07 11.99
C ASN A 354 -0.64 16.82 10.87
N MET A 355 -0.44 16.40 9.62
CA MET A 355 -1.24 16.91 8.51
C MET A 355 -2.67 16.38 8.56
N PHE A 356 -2.87 15.20 9.13
CA PHE A 356 -4.16 14.52 9.16
C PHE A 356 -4.98 14.79 10.42
N TRP A 357 -4.30 15.00 11.55
CA TRP A 357 -4.85 15.12 12.91
C TRP A 357 -4.19 16.28 13.65
#